data_AF-A0AA35TJ81-F1
#
_entry.id   AF-A0AA35TJ81-F1
#
_cell.length_a   1.000
_cell.length_b   1.000
_cell.length_c   1.000
_cell.angle_alpha   90.00
_cell.angle_beta   90.00
_cell.angle_gamma   90.00
#
_symmetry.space_group_name_H-M   'P 1'
#
loop_
_entity.id
_entity.type
_entity.pdbx_description
1 polymer ?
#
loop_
_entity_poly.entity_id
_entity_poly.type
_entity_poly.pdbx_seq_one_letter_code
_entity_poly.pdbx_strand_id
1 'polypeptide(L)'
;MPARTGAEYIAGIRERSAEVYISGERVKDVTAHPAFAGGLHTVASLLDMQHDPALRDDMTYTSPTTGDPVGLSFIMPRNADDLKRRRKMITNWAKGSCGMMGRTPDFLNVAVMSMAAGADFCARNRPEFGQNILNYYEFIRENDIVMTHTLVNLQRSRSVGNTPFDDRTDVALSVVDENQDGIVVRGARVLATLGPLSDEIAVYPARTRRVPVGEEGKYAFGFAIPCNMDGLKFQCRDTFDTGRSHFDHPASSRFEEMDAIVFFDDVLVPWERVFLYNDVALCNQWGERTNRNAHTGHQVVTKNVVKALLAASEAQASTDEWGIFCPDYRPLLVARKQMITMYPRMAEILHLLGSSSLMALPAEADLSGPLADEIERYMDTDTATAEERIRLFRLAWDVSCSAFGGRQTLYERYFGGDSARNAALLYQIYDRDPARKLVQEFLSWE
;
A
#
# COMPACT_ATOMS: atom_id res chain seq x y z
N MET A 1 -16.99 5.32 19.50
CA MET A 1 -15.53 5.41 19.25
C MET A 1 -15.37 5.53 17.74
N PRO A 2 -14.71 6.58 17.25
CA PRO A 2 -14.40 6.79 15.84
C PRO A 2 -13.70 5.61 15.15
N ALA A 3 -12.81 4.90 15.85
CA ALA A 3 -12.23 3.65 15.36
C ALA A 3 -13.34 2.62 15.08
N ARG A 4 -13.54 2.25 13.81
CA ARG A 4 -14.63 1.36 13.40
C ARG A 4 -14.36 -0.07 13.84
N THR A 5 -15.41 -0.82 14.07
CA THR A 5 -15.38 -2.28 14.18
C THR A 5 -15.36 -2.91 12.78
N GLY A 6 -14.95 -4.17 12.69
CA GLY A 6 -15.01 -4.94 11.46
C GLY A 6 -16.44 -5.08 10.92
N ALA A 7 -17.43 -5.18 11.80
CA ALA A 7 -18.84 -5.23 11.43
C ALA A 7 -19.34 -3.92 10.80
N GLU A 8 -18.99 -2.76 11.38
CA GLU A 8 -19.32 -1.44 10.82
C GLU A 8 -18.63 -1.22 9.47
N TYR A 9 -17.40 -1.68 9.31
CA TYR A 9 -16.69 -1.65 8.03
C TYR A 9 -17.41 -2.48 6.96
N ILE A 10 -17.74 -3.75 7.23
CA ILE A 10 -18.45 -4.62 6.27
C ILE A 10 -19.81 -4.02 5.90
N ALA A 11 -20.56 -3.51 6.87
CA ALA A 11 -21.83 -2.83 6.60
C ALA A 11 -21.64 -1.60 5.70
N GLY A 12 -20.64 -0.77 5.98
CA GLY A 12 -20.32 0.41 5.19
C GLY A 12 -19.93 0.09 3.74
N ILE A 13 -19.17 -0.99 3.51
CA ILE A 13 -18.81 -1.45 2.16
C ILE A 13 -20.05 -1.95 1.41
N ARG A 14 -20.97 -2.66 2.09
CA ARG A 14 -22.22 -3.12 1.47
C ARG A 14 -23.11 -1.96 1.05
N GLU A 15 -23.29 -0.99 1.95
CA GLU A 15 -24.15 0.19 1.70
C GLU A 15 -23.59 1.11 0.62
N ARG A 16 -22.26 1.24 0.54
CA ARG A 16 -21.55 2.10 -0.42
C ARG A 16 -20.74 1.24 -1.39
N SER A 17 -21.41 0.28 -2.01
CA SER A 17 -20.77 -0.66 -2.93
C SER A 17 -20.20 0.06 -4.15
N ALA A 18 -18.90 -0.12 -4.39
CA ALA A 18 -18.22 0.33 -5.59
C ALA A 18 -18.72 -0.43 -6.83
N GLU A 19 -18.62 0.17 -8.01
CA GLU A 19 -18.87 -0.54 -9.26
C GLU A 19 -17.66 -1.42 -9.62
N VAL A 20 -17.79 -2.73 -9.40
CA VAL A 20 -16.69 -3.71 -9.53
C VAL A 20 -17.01 -4.75 -10.59
N TYR A 21 -16.02 -5.06 -11.43
CA TYR A 21 -16.07 -6.08 -12.46
C TYR A 21 -14.96 -7.12 -12.24
N ILE A 22 -15.30 -8.40 -12.37
CA ILE A 22 -14.36 -9.52 -12.31
C ILE A 22 -14.84 -10.63 -13.26
N SER A 23 -13.92 -11.27 -13.98
CA SER A 23 -14.24 -12.36 -14.92
C SER A 23 -15.33 -12.04 -15.96
N GLY A 24 -15.38 -10.78 -16.43
CA GLY A 24 -16.36 -10.32 -17.41
C GLY A 24 -17.73 -9.95 -16.85
N GLU A 25 -17.95 -10.10 -15.54
CA GLU A 25 -19.23 -9.86 -14.89
C GLU A 25 -19.16 -8.71 -13.89
N ARG A 26 -20.29 -8.00 -13.72
CA ARG A 26 -20.45 -6.98 -12.66
C ARG A 26 -20.77 -7.69 -11.34
N VAL A 27 -20.01 -7.36 -10.29
CA VAL A 27 -20.23 -7.85 -8.94
C VAL A 27 -21.41 -7.09 -8.32
N LYS A 28 -22.43 -7.83 -7.85
CA LYS A 28 -23.62 -7.23 -7.22
C LYS A 28 -23.38 -6.79 -5.77
N ASP A 29 -22.65 -7.60 -5.02
CA ASP A 29 -22.28 -7.33 -3.62
C ASP A 29 -20.86 -7.86 -3.39
N VAL A 30 -19.91 -6.95 -3.21
CA VAL A 30 -18.50 -7.30 -2.96
C VAL A 30 -18.32 -8.00 -1.61
N THR A 31 -19.22 -7.77 -0.65
CA THR A 31 -19.15 -8.38 0.69
C THR A 31 -19.59 -9.84 0.70
N ALA A 32 -20.31 -10.27 -0.32
CA ALA A 32 -20.81 -11.64 -0.47
C ALA A 32 -20.07 -12.43 -1.56
N HIS A 33 -19.24 -11.77 -2.37
CA HIS A 33 -18.58 -12.41 -3.50
C HIS A 33 -17.31 -13.15 -3.07
N PRO A 34 -17.14 -14.45 -3.40
CA PRO A 34 -16.05 -15.29 -2.87
C PRO A 34 -14.64 -14.72 -3.06
N ALA A 35 -14.36 -14.13 -4.23
CA ALA A 35 -13.06 -13.55 -4.57
C ALA A 35 -12.57 -12.43 -3.63
N PHE A 36 -13.45 -11.87 -2.79
CA PHE A 36 -13.09 -10.79 -1.87
C PHE A 36 -13.29 -11.15 -0.40
N ALA A 37 -13.89 -12.32 -0.09
CA ALA A 37 -14.28 -12.68 1.26
C ALA A 37 -13.09 -12.74 2.23
N GLY A 38 -11.99 -13.41 1.84
CA GLY A 38 -10.78 -13.50 2.66
C GLY A 38 -10.18 -12.14 2.98
N GLY A 39 -9.98 -11.30 1.95
CA GLY A 39 -9.46 -9.93 2.12
C GLY A 39 -10.36 -9.05 2.98
N LEU A 40 -11.69 -9.11 2.75
CA LEU A 40 -12.69 -8.36 3.52
C LEU A 40 -12.65 -8.74 5.01
N HIS A 41 -12.68 -10.03 5.32
CA HIS A 41 -12.65 -10.51 6.70
C HIS A 41 -11.31 -10.22 7.38
N THR A 42 -10.19 -10.27 6.64
CA THR A 42 -8.91 -9.87 7.21
C THR A 42 -8.90 -8.39 7.56
N VAL A 43 -9.34 -7.48 6.67
CA VAL A 43 -9.43 -6.04 7.00
C VAL A 43 -10.35 -5.80 8.19
N ALA A 44 -11.52 -6.46 8.22
CA ALA A 44 -12.44 -6.37 9.34
C ALA A 44 -11.78 -6.79 10.67
N SER A 45 -11.03 -7.90 10.67
CA SER A 45 -10.33 -8.37 11.88
C SER A 45 -9.25 -7.40 12.35
N LEU A 46 -8.56 -6.71 11.44
CA LEU A 46 -7.58 -5.68 11.79
C LEU A 46 -8.24 -4.48 12.46
N LEU A 47 -9.41 -4.05 11.97
CA LEU A 47 -10.18 -2.98 12.61
C LEU A 47 -10.64 -3.38 14.02
N ASP A 48 -11.10 -4.62 14.21
CA ASP A 48 -11.48 -5.16 15.53
C ASP A 48 -10.31 -5.18 16.54
N MET A 49 -9.05 -5.31 16.09
CA MET A 49 -7.89 -5.21 16.99
C MET A 49 -7.78 -3.86 17.70
N GLN A 50 -8.38 -2.78 17.17
CA GLN A 50 -8.41 -1.48 17.83
C GLN A 50 -9.32 -1.46 19.08
N HIS A 51 -10.22 -2.44 19.19
CA HIS A 51 -11.17 -2.61 20.30
C HIS A 51 -10.73 -3.67 21.31
N ASP A 52 -9.72 -4.48 20.97
CA ASP A 52 -9.15 -5.48 21.89
C ASP A 52 -8.53 -4.78 23.12
N PRO A 53 -9.04 -5.02 24.34
CA PRO A 53 -8.51 -4.40 25.55
C PRO A 53 -7.02 -4.63 25.79
N ALA A 54 -6.45 -5.74 25.28
CA ALA A 54 -5.03 -6.04 25.42
C ALA A 54 -4.14 -5.23 24.47
N LEU A 55 -4.70 -4.72 23.37
CA LEU A 55 -3.96 -4.01 22.32
C LEU A 55 -4.37 -2.54 22.20
N ARG A 56 -5.53 -2.13 22.70
CA ARG A 56 -6.16 -0.82 22.47
C ARG A 56 -5.22 0.38 22.67
N ASP A 57 -4.41 0.36 23.72
CA ASP A 57 -3.45 1.45 24.03
C ASP A 57 -2.31 1.53 23.01
N ASP A 58 -1.97 0.40 22.38
CA ASP A 58 -1.00 0.34 21.27
C ASP A 58 -1.65 0.65 19.93
N MET A 59 -2.97 0.54 19.81
CA MET A 59 -3.68 0.66 18.54
C MET A 59 -4.32 2.03 18.34
N THR A 60 -4.55 2.81 19.40
CA THR A 60 -5.33 4.05 19.35
C THR A 60 -4.68 5.21 20.10
N TYR A 61 -5.15 6.43 19.82
CA TYR A 61 -4.86 7.62 20.61
C TYR A 61 -6.08 8.52 20.74
N THR A 62 -6.05 9.44 21.69
CA THR A 62 -7.13 10.43 21.88
C THR A 62 -7.20 11.39 20.69
N SER A 63 -8.36 11.47 20.04
CA SER A 63 -8.63 12.42 18.98
C SER A 63 -8.43 13.84 19.49
N PRO A 64 -7.71 14.69 18.74
CA PRO A 64 -7.58 16.11 19.09
C PRO A 64 -8.87 16.90 18.85
N THR A 65 -9.83 16.37 18.08
CA THR A 65 -11.08 17.06 17.73
C THR A 65 -12.22 16.64 18.66
N THR A 66 -12.40 15.34 18.86
CA THR A 66 -13.56 14.78 19.58
C THR A 66 -13.23 14.33 21.00
N GLY A 67 -11.95 14.08 21.31
CA GLY A 67 -11.53 13.43 22.56
C GLY A 67 -11.77 11.92 22.59
N ASP A 68 -12.46 11.37 21.59
CA ASP A 68 -12.68 9.94 21.48
C ASP A 68 -11.43 9.21 20.93
N PRO A 69 -11.27 7.90 21.17
CA PRO A 69 -10.15 7.17 20.59
C PRO A 69 -10.26 6.98 19.07
N VAL A 70 -9.17 7.29 18.38
CA VAL A 70 -8.96 7.12 16.92
C VAL A 70 -7.73 6.25 16.66
N GLY A 71 -7.63 5.64 15.48
CA GLY A 71 -6.51 4.76 15.12
C GLY A 71 -5.14 5.46 15.20
N LEU A 72 -4.15 4.84 15.84
CA LEU A 72 -2.82 5.42 16.06
C LEU A 72 -2.02 5.61 14.76
N SER A 73 -2.38 4.91 13.69
CA SER A 73 -1.78 5.14 12.36
C SER A 73 -1.98 6.57 11.85
N PHE A 74 -3.04 7.27 12.30
CA PHE A 74 -3.29 8.66 11.95
C PHE A 74 -2.42 9.67 12.71
N ILE A 75 -1.67 9.28 13.75
CA ILE A 75 -0.92 10.26 14.57
C ILE A 75 0.06 11.08 13.71
N MET A 76 0.03 12.42 13.89
CA MET A 76 1.04 13.35 13.37
C MET A 76 2.23 13.39 14.35
N PRO A 77 3.38 12.75 14.04
CA PRO A 77 4.46 12.63 15.01
C PRO A 77 5.12 13.98 15.28
N ARG A 78 5.27 14.32 16.57
CA ARG A 78 5.97 15.53 17.02
C ARG A 78 7.34 15.24 17.63
N ASN A 79 7.61 13.97 17.93
CA ASN A 79 8.85 13.53 18.55
C ASN A 79 9.15 12.06 18.21
N ALA A 80 10.30 11.56 18.67
CA ALA A 80 10.74 10.18 18.45
C ALA A 80 9.85 9.14 19.15
N ASP A 81 9.17 9.50 20.24
CA ASP A 81 8.26 8.58 20.93
C ASP A 81 7.01 8.31 20.09
N ASP A 82 6.43 9.34 19.47
CA ASP A 82 5.30 9.17 18.54
C ASP A 82 5.64 8.23 17.38
N LEU A 83 6.87 8.30 16.85
CA LEU A 83 7.35 7.37 15.81
C LEU A 83 7.40 5.92 16.34
N LYS A 84 7.91 5.70 17.56
CA LYS A 84 7.97 4.37 18.18
C LYS A 84 6.56 3.81 18.45
N ARG A 85 5.66 4.65 18.94
CA ARG A 85 4.25 4.32 19.19
C ARG A 85 3.56 3.91 17.89
N ARG A 86 3.66 4.73 16.84
CA ARG A 86 3.11 4.40 15.51
C ARG A 86 3.69 3.11 14.94
N ARG A 87 5.00 2.89 15.05
CA ARG A 87 5.65 1.62 14.64
C ARG A 87 5.05 0.43 15.37
N LYS A 88 4.79 0.54 16.68
CA LYS A 88 4.19 -0.54 17.48
C LYS A 88 2.81 -0.91 16.97
N MET A 89 1.95 0.09 16.71
CA MET A 89 0.63 -0.14 16.11
C MET A 89 0.70 -0.84 14.74
N ILE A 90 1.52 -0.30 13.82
CA ILE A 90 1.73 -0.87 12.49
C ILE A 90 2.23 -2.32 12.59
N THR A 91 3.11 -2.61 13.56
CA THR A 91 3.63 -3.96 13.79
C THR A 91 2.54 -4.92 14.24
N ASN A 92 1.56 -4.47 15.02
CA ASN A 92 0.44 -5.30 15.45
C ASN A 92 -0.43 -5.69 14.24
N TRP A 93 -0.81 -4.74 13.39
CA TRP A 93 -1.54 -5.06 12.15
C TRP A 93 -0.75 -5.93 11.17
N ALA A 94 0.55 -5.66 11.00
CA ALA A 94 1.41 -6.51 10.17
C ALA A 94 1.48 -7.95 10.72
N LYS A 95 1.50 -8.16 12.04
CA LYS A 95 1.45 -9.51 12.63
C LYS A 95 0.10 -10.19 12.36
N GLY A 96 -1.00 -9.45 12.40
CA GLY A 96 -2.36 -9.96 12.12
C GLY A 96 -2.50 -10.56 10.73
N SER A 97 -1.80 -10.03 9.72
CA SER A 97 -1.77 -10.55 8.35
C SER A 97 -0.51 -11.35 8.00
N CYS A 98 0.33 -11.68 8.99
CA CYS A 98 1.67 -12.25 8.79
C CYS A 98 2.57 -11.45 7.82
N GLY A 99 2.30 -10.16 7.65
CA GLY A 99 2.99 -9.26 6.72
C GLY A 99 2.61 -9.47 5.25
N MET A 100 1.54 -10.21 4.97
CA MET A 100 1.12 -10.56 3.60
C MET A 100 0.21 -9.51 2.95
N MET A 101 -0.44 -8.67 3.76
CA MET A 101 -1.23 -7.53 3.27
C MET A 101 -0.41 -6.24 3.38
N GLY A 102 -0.06 -5.65 2.24
CA GLY A 102 0.74 -4.42 2.16
C GLY A 102 -0.07 -3.13 2.04
N ARG A 103 -1.41 -3.23 2.00
CA ARG A 103 -2.38 -2.13 1.86
C ARG A 103 -3.41 -2.12 2.97
N THR A 104 -3.04 -2.63 4.14
CA THR A 104 -3.83 -2.41 5.35
C THR A 104 -4.05 -0.90 5.58
N PRO A 105 -5.13 -0.50 6.27
CA PRO A 105 -5.58 0.90 6.30
C PRO A 105 -4.51 1.89 6.75
N ASP A 106 -3.60 1.47 7.61
CA ASP A 106 -2.51 2.29 8.15
C ASP A 106 -1.64 2.89 7.05
N PHE A 107 -1.55 2.24 5.88
CA PHE A 107 -0.77 2.76 4.76
C PHE A 107 -1.26 4.11 4.24
N LEU A 108 -2.55 4.24 3.99
CA LEU A 108 -3.09 5.51 3.52
C LEU A 108 -3.42 6.48 4.64
N ASN A 109 -3.70 6.00 5.85
CA ASN A 109 -3.80 6.86 7.03
C ASN A 109 -2.51 7.68 7.20
N VAL A 110 -1.35 7.02 7.11
CA VAL A 110 -0.03 7.66 7.18
C VAL A 110 0.23 8.53 5.95
N ALA A 111 -0.22 8.13 4.76
CA ALA A 111 -0.04 8.92 3.54
C ALA A 111 -0.78 10.26 3.61
N VAL A 112 -2.07 10.23 3.97
CA VAL A 112 -2.93 11.42 4.02
C VAL A 112 -2.58 12.29 5.22
N MET A 113 -2.24 11.70 6.37
CA MET A 113 -1.68 12.43 7.52
C MET A 113 -0.48 13.28 7.10
N SER A 114 0.43 12.70 6.31
CA SER A 114 1.62 13.41 5.82
C SER A 114 1.26 14.54 4.84
N MET A 115 0.26 14.35 3.97
CA MET A 115 -0.24 15.39 3.08
C MET A 115 -0.88 16.54 3.88
N ALA A 116 -1.67 16.23 4.91
CA ALA A 116 -2.30 17.21 5.79
C ALA A 116 -1.27 17.98 6.64
N ALA A 117 -0.21 17.32 7.07
CA ALA A 117 0.95 17.97 7.69
C ALA A 117 1.60 19.01 6.75
N GLY A 118 1.60 18.73 5.44
CA GLY A 118 2.03 19.66 4.39
C GLY A 118 0.89 20.53 3.82
N ALA A 119 -0.14 20.88 4.60
CA ALA A 119 -1.28 21.68 4.11
C ALA A 119 -0.85 23.02 3.48
N ASP A 120 0.17 23.67 4.04
CA ASP A 120 0.76 24.89 3.50
C ASP A 120 1.34 24.69 2.08
N PHE A 121 1.83 23.49 1.76
CA PHE A 121 2.24 23.16 0.39
C PHE A 121 1.04 23.10 -0.55
N CYS A 122 -0.07 22.50 -0.10
CA CYS A 122 -1.30 22.40 -0.88
C CYS A 122 -1.92 23.78 -1.13
N ALA A 123 -1.81 24.68 -0.15
CA ALA A 123 -2.30 26.06 -0.23
C ALA A 123 -1.55 26.95 -1.24
N ARG A 124 -0.37 26.53 -1.76
CA ARG A 124 0.48 27.35 -2.63
C ARG A 124 -0.14 27.68 -3.99
N ASN A 125 -0.98 26.78 -4.52
CA ASN A 125 -1.70 27.04 -5.76
C ASN A 125 -3.00 27.77 -5.48
N ARG A 126 -3.85 27.19 -4.63
CA ARG A 126 -5.12 27.78 -4.19
C ARG A 126 -5.22 27.64 -2.66
N PRO A 127 -5.45 28.74 -1.90
CA PRO A 127 -5.44 28.70 -0.44
C PRO A 127 -6.38 27.66 0.19
N GLU A 128 -7.55 27.46 -0.40
CA GLU A 128 -8.56 26.50 0.05
C GLU A 128 -8.08 25.05 0.03
N PHE A 129 -7.13 24.69 -0.83
CA PHE A 129 -6.62 23.31 -0.92
C PHE A 129 -5.85 22.89 0.34
N GLY A 130 -5.25 23.84 1.04
CA GLY A 130 -4.66 23.59 2.36
C GLY A 130 -5.73 23.21 3.39
N GLN A 131 -6.88 23.90 3.38
CA GLN A 131 -7.99 23.57 4.28
C GLN A 131 -8.67 22.25 3.88
N ASN A 132 -8.79 21.96 2.59
CA ASN A 132 -9.39 20.73 2.08
C ASN A 132 -8.65 19.49 2.59
N ILE A 133 -7.31 19.46 2.52
CA ILE A 133 -6.55 18.30 2.99
C ILE A 133 -6.62 18.15 4.52
N LEU A 134 -6.69 19.24 5.27
CA LEU A 134 -6.89 19.21 6.73
C LEU A 134 -8.27 18.65 7.08
N ASN A 135 -9.32 19.15 6.44
CA ASN A 135 -10.70 18.67 6.61
C ASN A 135 -10.82 17.19 6.23
N TYR A 136 -10.20 16.79 5.13
CA TYR A 136 -10.22 15.40 4.68
C TYR A 136 -9.49 14.48 5.65
N TYR A 137 -8.32 14.89 6.16
CA TYR A 137 -7.57 14.13 7.17
C TYR A 137 -8.37 13.96 8.46
N GLU A 138 -9.04 15.01 8.94
CA GLU A 138 -9.94 14.91 10.08
C GLU A 138 -11.09 13.93 9.78
N PHE A 139 -11.77 14.08 8.65
CA PHE A 139 -12.85 13.18 8.24
C PHE A 139 -12.41 11.71 8.24
N ILE A 140 -11.30 11.36 7.60
CA ILE A 140 -10.87 9.96 7.52
C ILE A 140 -10.44 9.40 8.88
N ARG A 141 -9.88 10.25 9.76
CA ARG A 141 -9.48 9.85 11.11
C ARG A 141 -10.69 9.63 12.01
N GLU A 142 -11.66 10.55 11.99
CA GLU A 142 -12.86 10.48 12.82
C GLU A 142 -13.89 9.45 12.33
N ASN A 143 -13.69 8.87 11.14
CA ASN A 143 -14.57 7.83 10.58
C ASN A 143 -13.82 6.54 10.25
N ASP A 144 -12.52 6.45 10.61
CA ASP A 144 -11.62 5.31 10.39
C ASP A 144 -11.75 4.70 8.98
N ILE A 145 -11.69 5.58 7.98
CA ILE A 145 -11.97 5.28 6.56
C ILE A 145 -10.91 4.33 5.99
N VAL A 146 -11.34 3.23 5.38
CA VAL A 146 -10.44 2.31 4.67
C VAL A 146 -10.24 2.84 3.26
N MET A 147 -9.01 3.11 2.90
CA MET A 147 -8.70 3.77 1.63
C MET A 147 -7.89 2.87 0.69
N THR A 148 -8.08 3.07 -0.61
CA THR A 148 -7.16 2.64 -1.66
C THR A 148 -6.54 3.86 -2.36
N HIS A 149 -5.58 3.62 -3.24
CA HIS A 149 -5.02 4.66 -4.11
C HIS A 149 -4.66 4.06 -5.46
N THR A 150 -4.57 4.91 -6.48
CA THR A 150 -4.17 4.50 -7.82
C THR A 150 -3.10 5.43 -8.40
N LEU A 151 -2.09 4.85 -9.04
CA LEU A 151 -0.83 5.57 -9.32
C LEU A 151 -0.48 5.60 -10.80
N VAL A 152 -0.51 4.45 -11.46
CA VAL A 152 0.16 4.30 -12.76
C VAL A 152 -0.82 4.59 -13.87
N ASN A 153 -0.54 5.59 -14.70
CA ASN A 153 -1.27 5.81 -15.94
C ASN A 153 -1.05 4.63 -16.89
N LEU A 154 -2.10 4.21 -17.59
CA LEU A 154 -1.95 3.32 -18.73
C LEU A 154 -1.23 4.06 -19.87
N GLN A 155 -0.34 3.35 -20.55
CA GLN A 155 0.41 3.86 -21.69
C GLN A 155 0.02 3.07 -22.94
N ARG A 156 -0.39 3.75 -24.03
CA ARG A 156 -0.57 3.04 -25.32
C ARG A 156 0.75 2.72 -26.00
N SER A 157 1.74 3.61 -25.91
CA SER A 157 3.06 3.41 -26.51
C SER A 157 4.07 2.88 -25.50
N ARG A 158 4.90 1.93 -25.93
CA ARG A 158 6.10 1.44 -25.22
C ARG A 158 7.41 1.86 -25.88
N SER A 159 7.37 2.76 -26.87
CA SER A 159 8.58 3.18 -27.60
C SER A 159 9.58 3.91 -26.70
N VAL A 160 10.86 3.59 -26.87
CA VAL A 160 11.99 4.15 -26.10
C VAL A 160 12.07 5.65 -26.36
N GLY A 161 12.07 6.46 -25.29
CA GLY A 161 12.21 7.93 -25.36
C GLY A 161 10.93 8.72 -25.05
N ASN A 162 9.76 8.17 -25.39
CA ASN A 162 8.45 8.81 -25.14
C ASN A 162 7.75 8.29 -23.89
N THR A 163 8.13 7.12 -23.36
CA THR A 163 7.38 6.41 -22.31
C THR A 163 7.31 7.10 -20.95
N PRO A 164 8.30 7.88 -20.48
CA PRO A 164 8.04 8.76 -19.37
C PRO A 164 7.07 9.82 -19.85
N PHE A 165 7.35 10.52 -20.95
CA PHE A 165 6.82 11.84 -21.26
C PHE A 165 5.50 11.93 -22.05
N ASP A 166 5.00 10.83 -22.57
CA ASP A 166 3.88 10.81 -23.51
C ASP A 166 2.59 10.31 -22.85
N ASP A 167 1.94 11.23 -22.12
CA ASP A 167 0.57 11.06 -21.63
C ASP A 167 -0.47 11.38 -22.74
N ARG A 168 -0.06 11.61 -24.01
CA ARG A 168 -0.97 11.92 -25.13
C ARG A 168 -1.67 10.67 -25.64
N THR A 169 -2.54 10.15 -24.79
CA THR A 169 -3.56 9.19 -25.17
C THR A 169 -4.79 9.52 -24.32
N ASP A 170 -5.95 9.44 -24.93
CA ASP A 170 -7.31 9.36 -24.35
C ASP A 170 -7.49 8.29 -23.24
N VAL A 171 -6.41 7.72 -22.71
CA VAL A 171 -6.39 6.61 -21.74
C VAL A 171 -5.86 7.04 -20.38
N ALA A 172 -4.89 7.96 -20.32
CA ALA A 172 -4.38 8.44 -19.04
C ALA A 172 -5.45 9.28 -18.32
N LEU A 173 -5.55 9.14 -17.00
CA LEU A 173 -6.46 9.96 -16.22
C LEU A 173 -6.09 11.45 -16.36
N SER A 174 -7.06 12.26 -16.76
CA SER A 174 -6.90 13.71 -16.96
C SER A 174 -8.17 14.47 -16.57
N VAL A 175 -8.01 15.76 -16.26
CA VAL A 175 -9.13 16.68 -16.10
C VAL A 175 -9.68 17.05 -17.47
N VAL A 176 -10.98 16.83 -17.68
CA VAL A 176 -11.69 17.09 -18.94
C VAL A 176 -12.66 18.26 -18.87
N ASP A 177 -13.09 18.65 -17.66
CA ASP A 177 -13.94 19.82 -17.42
C ASP A 177 -13.69 20.38 -16.01
N GLU A 178 -14.01 21.67 -15.82
CA GLU A 178 -13.95 22.38 -14.53
C GLU A 178 -15.24 23.21 -14.38
N ASN A 179 -15.92 23.04 -13.25
CA ASN A 179 -17.15 23.76 -12.97
C ASN A 179 -17.21 24.24 -11.50
N GLN A 180 -18.34 24.85 -11.14
CA GLN A 180 -18.53 25.41 -9.79
C GLN A 180 -18.46 24.36 -8.67
N ASP A 181 -18.78 23.09 -8.98
CA ASP A 181 -18.86 22.01 -8.00
C ASP A 181 -17.52 21.27 -7.87
N GLY A 182 -16.69 21.27 -8.91
CA GLY A 182 -15.39 20.61 -8.87
C GLY A 182 -14.72 20.45 -10.23
N ILE A 183 -13.85 19.45 -10.33
CA ILE A 183 -13.21 19.02 -11.59
C ILE A 183 -13.85 17.71 -12.08
N VAL A 184 -14.02 17.56 -13.38
CA VAL A 184 -14.46 16.29 -13.99
C VAL A 184 -13.25 15.57 -14.55
N VAL A 185 -13.08 14.29 -14.21
CA VAL A 185 -11.94 13.49 -14.65
C VAL A 185 -12.34 12.30 -15.50
N ARG A 186 -11.54 12.03 -16.54
CA ARG A 186 -11.72 10.87 -17.42
C ARG A 186 -10.40 10.16 -17.69
N GLY A 187 -10.44 8.84 -17.73
CA GLY A 187 -9.33 7.97 -18.12
C GLY A 187 -9.15 6.82 -17.14
N ALA A 188 -7.96 6.22 -17.12
CA ALA A 188 -7.69 5.04 -16.32
C ALA A 188 -6.35 5.13 -15.60
N ARG A 189 -6.30 4.49 -14.43
CA ARG A 189 -5.07 4.20 -13.71
C ARG A 189 -5.06 2.76 -13.22
N VAL A 190 -3.90 2.13 -13.26
CA VAL A 190 -3.73 0.76 -12.78
C VAL A 190 -3.18 0.74 -11.36
N LEU A 191 -3.41 -0.41 -10.71
CA LEU A 191 -2.90 -0.77 -9.38
C LEU A 191 -3.63 -0.08 -8.22
N ALA A 192 -4.96 -0.11 -8.22
CA ALA A 192 -5.75 0.12 -7.02
C ALA A 192 -5.86 -1.17 -6.19
N THR A 193 -4.75 -1.54 -5.55
CA THR A 193 -4.71 -2.65 -4.61
C THR A 193 -5.68 -2.36 -3.45
N LEU A 194 -6.51 -3.33 -3.07
CA LEU A 194 -7.63 -3.21 -2.11
C LEU A 194 -8.83 -2.37 -2.62
N GLY A 195 -8.84 -1.94 -3.88
CA GLY A 195 -9.86 -1.03 -4.41
C GLY A 195 -11.31 -1.45 -4.17
N PRO A 196 -11.71 -2.68 -4.54
CA PRO A 196 -13.07 -3.20 -4.31
C PRO A 196 -13.52 -3.24 -2.84
N LEU A 197 -12.57 -3.15 -1.90
CA LEU A 197 -12.77 -3.30 -0.47
C LEU A 197 -12.49 -2.00 0.30
N SER A 198 -12.40 -0.87 -0.38
CA SER A 198 -12.10 0.43 0.21
C SER A 198 -13.31 1.37 0.15
N ASP A 199 -13.52 2.17 1.20
CA ASP A 199 -14.54 3.22 1.22
C ASP A 199 -14.20 4.35 0.23
N GLU A 200 -12.92 4.72 0.15
CA GLU A 200 -12.45 5.90 -0.56
C GLU A 200 -11.19 5.61 -1.39
N ILE A 201 -11.02 6.30 -2.52
CA ILE A 201 -9.83 6.24 -3.37
C ILE A 201 -9.11 7.59 -3.37
N ALA A 202 -7.84 7.56 -2.99
CA ALA A 202 -6.94 8.71 -3.14
C ALA A 202 -6.20 8.65 -4.47
N VAL A 203 -6.33 9.71 -5.25
CA VAL A 203 -5.64 9.90 -6.53
C VAL A 203 -4.65 11.04 -6.35
N TYR A 204 -3.36 10.77 -6.49
CA TYR A 204 -2.32 11.79 -6.34
C TYR A 204 -1.14 11.49 -7.26
N PRO A 205 -0.19 12.43 -7.43
CA PRO A 205 0.94 12.24 -8.32
C PRO A 205 1.78 10.99 -7.96
N ALA A 206 2.01 10.14 -8.96
CA ALA A 206 2.80 8.92 -8.76
C ALA A 206 4.26 9.24 -8.54
N ARG A 207 4.90 8.58 -7.55
CA ARG A 207 6.35 8.75 -7.29
C ARG A 207 7.20 8.47 -8.52
N THR A 208 6.72 7.60 -9.41
CA THR A 208 7.47 7.12 -10.58
C THR A 208 7.45 8.07 -11.76
N ARG A 209 6.64 9.13 -11.72
CA ARG A 209 6.42 10.01 -12.87
C ARG A 209 6.51 11.47 -12.45
N ARG A 210 7.24 12.27 -13.23
CA ARG A 210 7.23 13.74 -13.15
C ARG A 210 6.61 14.29 -14.42
N VAL A 211 5.63 15.17 -14.30
CA VAL A 211 5.05 15.91 -15.42
C VAL A 211 6.04 17.01 -15.82
N PRO A 212 6.48 17.13 -17.08
CA PRO A 212 7.43 18.18 -17.48
C PRO A 212 6.91 19.59 -17.22
N VAL A 213 7.76 20.45 -16.65
CA VAL A 213 7.42 21.86 -16.42
C VAL A 213 7.13 22.52 -17.76
N GLY A 214 5.97 23.20 -17.87
CA GLY A 214 5.49 23.83 -19.11
C GLY A 214 4.48 23.01 -19.92
N GLU A 215 4.17 21.77 -19.50
CA GLU A 215 3.07 20.96 -20.06
C GLU A 215 1.69 21.42 -19.57
N GLU A 216 0.64 20.96 -20.26
CA GLU A 216 -0.75 21.20 -19.85
C GLU A 216 -1.03 20.62 -18.45
N GLY A 217 -1.51 21.45 -17.52
CA GLY A 217 -1.71 21.05 -16.13
C GLY A 217 -2.91 20.11 -15.88
N LYS A 218 -3.61 19.67 -16.93
CA LYS A 218 -4.71 18.70 -16.85
C LYS A 218 -4.31 17.32 -16.32
N TYR A 219 -3.00 17.02 -16.26
CA TYR A 219 -2.43 15.81 -15.64
C TYR A 219 -1.84 16.06 -14.24
N ALA A 220 -1.81 17.30 -13.79
CA ALA A 220 -1.20 17.73 -12.53
C ALA A 220 -2.27 17.93 -11.45
N PHE A 221 -2.75 16.84 -10.88
CA PHE A 221 -3.81 16.89 -9.88
C PHE A 221 -3.63 15.86 -8.75
N GLY A 222 -4.33 16.11 -7.64
CA GLY A 222 -4.49 15.20 -6.52
C GLY A 222 -5.82 15.44 -5.84
N PHE A 223 -6.54 14.38 -5.51
CA PHE A 223 -7.84 14.41 -4.85
C PHE A 223 -8.15 13.08 -4.14
N ALA A 224 -9.22 13.01 -3.34
CA ALA A 224 -9.75 11.73 -2.85
C ALA A 224 -11.28 11.70 -2.76
N ILE A 225 -11.89 10.65 -3.29
CA ILE A 225 -13.34 10.52 -3.44
C ILE A 225 -13.83 9.13 -3.00
N PRO A 226 -15.12 8.99 -2.64
CA PRO A 226 -15.72 7.69 -2.36
C PRO A 226 -15.58 6.71 -3.53
N CYS A 227 -15.36 5.43 -3.24
CA CYS A 227 -15.22 4.37 -4.24
C CYS A 227 -16.54 4.07 -4.99
N ASN A 228 -17.69 4.52 -4.46
CA ASN A 228 -19.01 4.36 -5.07
C ASN A 228 -19.49 5.57 -5.88
N MET A 229 -18.59 6.53 -6.18
CA MET A 229 -18.92 7.65 -7.06
C MET A 229 -19.34 7.16 -8.45
N ASP A 230 -20.35 7.80 -9.01
CA ASP A 230 -20.78 7.50 -10.38
C ASP A 230 -19.63 7.74 -11.37
N GLY A 231 -19.52 6.86 -12.37
CA GLY A 231 -18.41 6.86 -13.33
C GLY A 231 -17.11 6.23 -12.83
N LEU A 232 -16.95 5.94 -11.54
CA LEU A 232 -15.77 5.26 -11.01
C LEU A 232 -15.96 3.73 -11.04
N LYS A 233 -15.11 3.02 -11.80
CA LYS A 233 -15.25 1.58 -12.04
C LYS A 233 -13.95 0.84 -11.76
N PHE A 234 -14.03 -0.32 -11.12
CA PHE A 234 -12.90 -1.20 -10.84
C PHE A 234 -12.97 -2.45 -11.72
N GLN A 235 -11.98 -2.67 -12.58
CA GLN A 235 -11.74 -3.95 -13.23
C GLN A 235 -10.68 -4.72 -12.46
N CYS A 236 -11.11 -5.78 -11.79
CA CYS A 236 -10.23 -6.68 -11.06
C CYS A 236 -9.44 -7.57 -12.00
N ARG A 237 -8.25 -7.98 -11.56
CA ARG A 237 -7.56 -9.17 -12.10
C ARG A 237 -8.30 -10.46 -11.69
N ASP A 238 -7.87 -11.60 -12.22
CA ASP A 238 -8.31 -12.92 -11.73
C ASP A 238 -7.97 -13.08 -10.23
N THR A 239 -8.86 -13.73 -9.48
CA THR A 239 -8.66 -14.04 -8.05
C THR A 239 -7.68 -15.19 -7.86
N PHE A 240 -6.91 -15.12 -6.78
CA PHE A 240 -6.04 -16.21 -6.31
C PHE A 240 -6.71 -17.06 -5.23
N ASP A 241 -7.74 -16.55 -4.57
CA ASP A 241 -8.66 -17.33 -3.74
C ASP A 241 -9.64 -18.11 -4.62
N THR A 242 -9.28 -19.36 -4.92
CA THR A 242 -10.09 -20.26 -5.73
C THR A 242 -11.09 -21.06 -4.88
N GLY A 243 -11.46 -20.60 -3.68
CA GLY A 243 -12.40 -21.29 -2.79
C GLY A 243 -11.84 -22.57 -2.16
N ARG A 244 -10.51 -22.67 -2.07
CA ARG A 244 -9.81 -23.77 -1.41
C ARG A 244 -9.73 -23.54 0.09
N SER A 245 -9.57 -24.60 0.88
CA SER A 245 -9.52 -24.49 2.33
C SER A 245 -8.29 -23.74 2.83
N HIS A 246 -8.37 -23.22 4.06
CA HIS A 246 -7.23 -22.60 4.73
C HIS A 246 -6.07 -23.58 5.01
N PHE A 247 -6.30 -24.88 4.84
CA PHE A 247 -5.25 -25.90 4.89
C PHE A 247 -4.46 -25.96 3.59
N ASP A 248 -5.16 -26.06 2.45
CA ASP A 248 -4.51 -26.19 1.14
C ASP A 248 -3.92 -24.87 0.64
N HIS A 249 -4.57 -23.74 0.99
CA HIS A 249 -4.24 -22.40 0.51
C HIS A 249 -4.14 -21.41 1.67
N PRO A 250 -3.24 -21.63 2.64
CA PRO A 250 -3.24 -20.89 3.89
C PRO A 250 -2.98 -19.40 3.73
N ALA A 251 -2.30 -18.93 2.69
CA ALA A 251 -2.07 -17.49 2.50
C ALA A 251 -3.10 -16.89 1.54
N SER A 252 -3.31 -17.52 0.38
CA SER A 252 -4.18 -17.00 -0.68
C SER A 252 -5.65 -16.92 -0.29
N SER A 253 -6.17 -17.90 0.47
CA SER A 253 -7.58 -17.89 0.95
C SER A 253 -7.89 -16.88 2.06
N ARG A 254 -6.89 -16.13 2.55
CA ARG A 254 -7.04 -15.18 3.66
C ARG A 254 -6.54 -13.79 3.32
N PHE A 255 -5.37 -13.70 2.70
CA PHE A 255 -4.59 -12.46 2.60
C PHE A 255 -4.53 -11.90 1.18
N GLU A 256 -5.46 -12.30 0.32
CA GLU A 256 -5.53 -11.75 -1.03
C GLU A 256 -5.92 -10.26 -1.02
N GLU A 257 -5.04 -9.44 -1.58
CA GLU A 257 -5.34 -8.05 -1.91
C GLU A 257 -5.62 -7.96 -3.41
N MET A 258 -6.88 -7.68 -3.77
CA MET A 258 -7.25 -7.55 -5.17
C MET A 258 -6.57 -6.32 -5.80
N ASP A 259 -5.86 -6.53 -6.91
CA ASP A 259 -5.28 -5.45 -7.70
C ASP A 259 -6.24 -5.11 -8.84
N ALA A 260 -6.80 -3.90 -8.83
CA ALA A 260 -7.74 -3.46 -9.85
C ALA A 260 -7.16 -2.37 -10.77
N ILE A 261 -7.62 -2.38 -12.02
CA ILE A 261 -7.58 -1.23 -12.91
C ILE A 261 -8.77 -0.35 -12.55
N VAL A 262 -8.54 0.94 -12.37
CA VAL A 262 -9.58 1.91 -12.08
C VAL A 262 -9.84 2.74 -13.32
N PHE A 263 -11.10 2.81 -13.72
CA PHE A 263 -11.59 3.70 -14.76
C PHE A 263 -12.37 4.85 -14.11
N PHE A 264 -12.14 6.04 -14.63
CA PHE A 264 -12.86 7.26 -14.32
C PHE A 264 -13.59 7.66 -15.59
N ASP A 265 -14.91 7.64 -15.53
CA ASP A 265 -15.82 7.95 -16.63
C ASP A 265 -16.67 9.15 -16.23
N ASP A 266 -16.20 10.35 -16.55
CA ASP A 266 -16.83 11.63 -16.19
C ASP A 266 -17.15 11.77 -14.70
N VAL A 267 -16.18 11.38 -13.88
CA VAL A 267 -16.32 11.45 -12.42
C VAL A 267 -16.13 12.90 -11.97
N LEU A 268 -17.16 13.49 -11.38
CA LEU A 268 -17.06 14.77 -10.68
C LEU A 268 -16.29 14.58 -9.37
N VAL A 269 -15.21 15.34 -9.20
CA VAL A 269 -14.43 15.42 -7.97
C VAL A 269 -14.75 16.75 -7.30
N PRO A 270 -15.50 16.75 -6.17
CA PRO A 270 -15.86 17.99 -5.47
C PRO A 270 -14.64 18.80 -5.04
N TRP A 271 -14.75 20.13 -5.01
CA TRP A 271 -13.62 21.00 -4.67
C TRP A 271 -12.98 20.68 -3.32
N GLU A 272 -13.77 20.34 -2.29
CA GLU A 272 -13.30 19.95 -0.96
C GLU A 272 -12.48 18.66 -0.95
N ARG A 273 -12.53 17.88 -2.04
CA ARG A 273 -11.77 16.66 -2.25
C ARG A 273 -10.51 16.87 -3.08
N VAL A 274 -10.26 18.07 -3.61
CA VAL A 274 -9.08 18.40 -4.43
C VAL A 274 -7.96 18.97 -3.54
N PHE A 275 -6.78 18.36 -3.64
CA PHE A 275 -5.57 18.71 -2.88
C PHE A 275 -4.49 19.37 -3.74
N LEU A 276 -4.54 19.14 -5.05
CA LEU A 276 -3.63 19.70 -6.04
C LEU A 276 -4.36 19.73 -7.38
N TYR A 277 -4.18 20.78 -8.16
CA TYR A 277 -4.76 20.89 -9.51
C TYR A 277 -3.97 21.89 -10.35
N ASN A 278 -3.73 21.60 -11.63
CA ASN A 278 -3.19 22.54 -12.63
C ASN A 278 -1.82 23.20 -12.30
N ASP A 279 -1.03 22.65 -11.38
CA ASP A 279 0.35 23.10 -11.10
C ASP A 279 1.34 21.94 -11.21
N VAL A 280 2.09 21.93 -12.31
CA VAL A 280 3.08 20.90 -12.63
C VAL A 280 4.28 20.90 -11.66
N ALA A 281 4.73 22.08 -11.23
CA ALA A 281 5.90 22.18 -10.36
C ALA A 281 5.59 21.61 -8.97
N LEU A 282 4.42 21.97 -8.41
CA LEU A 282 3.93 21.41 -7.15
C LEU A 282 3.63 19.91 -7.29
N CYS A 283 3.04 19.48 -8.40
CA CYS A 283 2.80 18.05 -8.69
C CYS A 283 4.06 17.20 -8.59
N ASN A 284 5.17 17.66 -9.18
CA ASN A 284 6.44 16.92 -9.18
C ASN A 284 7.12 16.86 -7.82
N GLN A 285 6.88 17.86 -6.98
CA GLN A 285 7.46 18.00 -5.66
C GLN A 285 6.60 17.36 -4.57
N TRP A 286 5.33 17.03 -4.87
CA TRP A 286 4.32 16.52 -3.94
C TRP A 286 4.85 15.47 -2.97
N GLY A 287 5.44 14.39 -3.48
CA GLY A 287 5.87 13.27 -2.63
C GLY A 287 7.02 13.59 -1.68
N GLU A 288 7.91 14.51 -2.05
CA GLU A 288 9.07 14.94 -1.24
C GLU A 288 8.68 16.03 -0.26
N ARG A 289 8.01 17.09 -0.72
CA ARG A 289 7.66 18.27 0.09
C ARG A 289 6.57 18.02 1.11
N THR A 290 5.72 17.01 0.91
CA THR A 290 4.74 16.59 1.92
C THR A 290 5.29 15.51 2.86
N ASN A 291 6.54 15.08 2.71
CA ASN A 291 7.15 13.93 3.41
C ASN A 291 6.41 12.59 3.30
N ARG A 292 5.33 12.51 2.49
CA ARG A 292 4.53 11.30 2.28
C ARG A 292 5.41 10.12 1.92
N ASN A 293 6.47 10.38 1.16
CA ASN A 293 7.34 9.33 0.70
C ASN A 293 8.11 8.61 1.82
N ALA A 294 8.55 9.37 2.83
CA ALA A 294 9.23 8.83 4.01
C ALA A 294 8.24 8.08 4.92
N HIS A 295 7.06 8.68 5.12
CA HIS A 295 6.00 8.15 5.97
C HIS A 295 5.44 6.80 5.48
N THR A 296 5.05 6.67 4.20
CA THR A 296 4.56 5.37 3.68
C THR A 296 5.69 4.38 3.40
N GLY A 297 6.92 4.86 3.23
CA GLY A 297 8.10 4.00 3.04
C GLY A 297 8.44 3.19 4.30
N HIS A 298 8.17 3.75 5.49
CA HIS A 298 8.44 3.08 6.77
C HIS A 298 7.77 1.70 6.89
N GLN A 299 6.49 1.59 6.54
CA GLN A 299 5.72 0.33 6.65
C GLN A 299 6.29 -0.80 5.79
N VAL A 300 6.54 -0.50 4.52
CA VAL A 300 6.99 -1.44 3.47
C VAL A 300 8.35 -2.04 3.79
N VAL A 301 9.15 -1.27 4.52
CA VAL A 301 10.56 -1.54 4.72
C VAL A 301 10.71 -2.44 5.97
N THR A 302 9.88 -2.32 7.01
CA THR A 302 9.93 -2.98 8.35
C THR A 302 10.55 -4.40 8.51
N LYS A 303 10.50 -5.31 7.53
CA LYS A 303 10.66 -6.76 7.76
C LYS A 303 11.99 -7.25 8.39
N ASN A 304 13.18 -7.25 7.75
CA ASN A 304 14.35 -7.97 8.35
C ASN A 304 15.75 -7.34 8.22
N VAL A 305 16.25 -6.92 7.05
CA VAL A 305 17.48 -6.08 6.97
C VAL A 305 17.21 -4.65 7.45
N VAL A 306 15.93 -4.34 7.58
CA VAL A 306 15.41 -3.05 7.95
C VAL A 306 15.45 -2.80 9.42
N LYS A 307 15.45 -3.79 10.30
CA LYS A 307 15.54 -3.50 11.73
C LYS A 307 16.80 -2.67 12.06
N ALA A 308 17.90 -2.92 11.35
CA ALA A 308 19.12 -2.11 11.45
C ALA A 308 19.01 -0.75 10.74
N LEU A 309 18.53 -0.72 9.49
CA LEU A 309 18.40 0.53 8.70
C LEU A 309 17.31 1.47 9.24
N LEU A 310 16.27 0.91 9.85
CA LEU A 310 15.19 1.62 10.54
C LEU A 310 15.69 2.22 11.83
N ALA A 311 16.43 1.45 12.65
CA ALA A 311 17.06 2.02 13.84
C ALA A 311 17.96 3.21 13.47
N ALA A 312 18.71 3.10 12.37
CA ALA A 312 19.49 4.23 11.84
C ALA A 312 18.59 5.39 11.36
N SER A 313 17.49 5.11 10.65
CA SER A 313 16.55 6.12 10.15
C SER A 313 15.82 6.87 11.28
N GLU A 314 15.38 6.18 12.33
CA GLU A 314 14.76 6.76 13.52
C GLU A 314 15.79 7.53 14.36
N ALA A 315 17.01 7.02 14.49
CA ALA A 315 18.09 7.70 15.22
C ALA A 315 18.56 8.99 14.52
N GLN A 316 18.42 9.05 13.20
CA GLN A 316 18.77 10.19 12.36
C GLN A 316 17.55 11.05 11.98
N ALA A 317 16.39 10.77 12.57
CA ALA A 317 15.16 11.52 12.31
C ALA A 317 15.33 13.01 12.65
N SER A 318 14.63 13.86 11.91
CA SER A 318 14.70 15.31 12.07
C SER A 318 13.35 15.96 11.82
N THR A 319 13.16 17.16 12.37
CA THR A 319 11.98 17.98 12.10
C THR A 319 12.06 18.55 10.70
N ASP A 320 11.00 18.37 9.91
CA ASP A 320 10.91 18.94 8.57
C ASP A 320 10.57 20.46 8.58
N GLU A 321 10.43 21.05 7.39
CA GLU A 321 10.07 22.47 7.23
C GLU A 321 8.68 22.82 7.81
N TRP A 322 7.85 21.81 8.10
CA TRP A 322 6.48 21.94 8.61
C TRP A 322 6.35 21.66 10.11
N GLY A 323 7.46 21.44 10.82
CA GLY A 323 7.42 21.13 12.25
C GLY A 323 6.99 19.70 12.56
N ILE A 324 7.11 18.77 11.61
CA ILE A 324 6.77 17.35 11.75
C ILE A 324 8.04 16.52 11.88
N PHE A 325 8.06 15.61 12.86
CA PHE A 325 9.22 14.78 13.12
C PHE A 325 9.26 13.60 12.14
N CYS A 326 10.18 13.66 11.18
CA CYS A 326 10.25 12.75 10.05
C CYS A 326 11.46 11.79 10.16
N PRO A 327 11.28 10.49 9.84
CA PRO A 327 12.41 9.56 9.78
C PRO A 327 13.37 9.91 8.64
N ASP A 328 14.68 9.65 8.82
CA ASP A 328 15.66 9.93 7.76
C ASP A 328 15.40 9.07 6.51
N TYR A 329 15.32 9.71 5.35
CA TYR A 329 14.95 9.06 4.11
C TYR A 329 16.05 8.14 3.53
N ARG A 330 17.32 8.37 3.85
CA ARG A 330 18.46 7.70 3.19
C ARG A 330 18.57 6.22 3.57
N PRO A 331 18.56 5.82 4.86
CA PRO A 331 18.56 4.39 5.21
C PRO A 331 17.33 3.65 4.66
N LEU A 332 16.18 4.32 4.58
CA LEU A 332 14.95 3.75 4.01
C LEU A 332 15.10 3.46 2.52
N LEU A 333 15.75 4.33 1.76
CA LEU A 333 15.99 4.13 0.33
C LEU A 333 16.96 2.96 0.06
N VAL A 334 18.00 2.81 0.90
CA VAL A 334 18.93 1.66 0.83
C VAL A 334 18.19 0.34 1.05
N ALA A 335 17.35 0.28 2.07
CA ALA A 335 16.57 -0.91 2.38
C ALA A 335 15.62 -1.30 1.25
N ARG A 336 14.90 -0.31 0.68
CA ARG A 336 14.01 -0.49 -0.47
C ARG A 336 14.75 -1.12 -1.66
N LYS A 337 15.95 -0.63 -1.96
CA LYS A 337 16.81 -1.15 -3.03
C LYS A 337 17.23 -2.60 -2.78
N GLN A 338 17.50 -2.97 -1.52
CA GLN A 338 17.91 -4.32 -1.16
C GLN A 338 16.76 -5.34 -1.18
N MET A 339 15.55 -4.94 -0.76
CA MET A 339 14.38 -5.84 -0.74
C MET A 339 14.03 -6.41 -2.12
N ILE A 340 14.24 -5.63 -3.20
CA ILE A 340 13.99 -6.03 -4.59
C ILE A 340 14.74 -7.33 -4.96
N THR A 341 15.95 -7.53 -4.41
CA THR A 341 16.74 -8.75 -4.65
C THR A 341 16.57 -9.79 -3.54
N MET A 342 16.34 -9.36 -2.30
CA MET A 342 16.22 -10.25 -1.15
C MET A 342 14.91 -11.05 -1.17
N TYR A 343 13.78 -10.44 -1.52
CA TYR A 343 12.49 -11.12 -1.50
C TYR A 343 12.41 -12.31 -2.48
N PRO A 344 12.78 -12.14 -3.75
CA PRO A 344 12.83 -13.28 -4.68
C PRO A 344 13.80 -14.37 -4.24
N ARG A 345 14.94 -13.98 -3.62
CA ARG A 345 15.89 -14.96 -3.09
C ARG A 345 15.31 -15.76 -1.92
N MET A 346 14.46 -15.17 -1.07
CA MET A 346 13.76 -15.91 -0.02
C MET A 346 12.82 -16.97 -0.62
N ALA A 347 12.05 -16.63 -1.65
CA ALA A 347 11.20 -17.59 -2.36
C ALA A 347 12.04 -18.70 -3.03
N GLU A 348 13.14 -18.34 -3.69
CA GLU A 348 14.07 -19.31 -4.30
C GLU A 348 14.69 -20.26 -3.26
N ILE A 349 15.05 -19.77 -2.07
CA ILE A 349 15.54 -20.64 -0.99
C ILE A 349 14.46 -21.65 -0.58
N LEU A 350 13.19 -21.25 -0.50
CA LEU A 350 12.10 -22.20 -0.25
C LEU A 350 11.97 -23.24 -1.37
N HIS A 351 12.14 -22.84 -2.64
CA HIS A 351 12.16 -23.79 -3.75
C HIS A 351 13.31 -24.79 -3.63
N LEU A 352 14.51 -24.33 -3.27
CA LEU A 352 15.69 -25.18 -3.12
C LEU A 352 15.57 -26.14 -1.92
N LEU A 353 15.02 -25.67 -0.80
CA LEU A 353 14.80 -26.50 0.40
C LEU A 353 13.65 -27.49 0.21
N GLY A 354 12.56 -27.05 -0.43
CA GLY A 354 11.37 -27.87 -0.61
C GLY A 354 11.45 -28.86 -1.78
N SER A 355 12.19 -28.50 -2.84
CA SER A 355 12.40 -29.33 -4.03
C SER A 355 11.07 -29.92 -4.57
N SER A 356 11.05 -31.18 -4.99
CA SER A 356 9.88 -31.89 -5.49
C SER A 356 8.76 -32.06 -4.44
N SER A 357 9.05 -31.93 -3.15
CA SER A 357 8.04 -32.02 -2.08
C SER A 357 7.04 -30.87 -2.14
N LEU A 358 7.37 -29.75 -2.81
CA LEU A 358 6.42 -28.68 -3.08
C LEU A 358 5.42 -29.05 -4.19
N MET A 359 5.71 -30.06 -5.01
CA MET A 359 4.85 -30.48 -6.12
C MET A 359 3.96 -31.69 -5.76
N ALA A 360 4.50 -32.62 -4.97
CA ALA A 360 3.80 -33.84 -4.56
C ALA A 360 3.05 -33.64 -3.23
N LEU A 361 2.07 -32.73 -3.21
CA LEU A 361 1.28 -32.42 -2.01
C LEU A 361 -0.17 -32.92 -2.13
N PRO A 362 -0.60 -33.85 -1.26
CA PRO A 362 -2.02 -34.18 -1.09
C PRO A 362 -2.83 -32.95 -0.67
N ALA A 363 -4.09 -32.91 -1.04
CA ALA A 363 -5.05 -31.93 -0.55
C ALA A 363 -5.53 -32.32 0.85
N GLU A 364 -6.10 -31.36 1.59
CA GLU A 364 -6.71 -31.60 2.91
C GLU A 364 -7.73 -32.74 2.84
N ALA A 365 -8.55 -32.76 1.79
CA ALA A 365 -9.56 -33.80 1.59
C ALA A 365 -8.94 -35.21 1.50
N ASP A 366 -7.71 -35.33 1.01
CA ASP A 366 -7.03 -36.62 0.85
C ASP A 366 -6.64 -37.23 2.20
N LEU A 367 -6.48 -36.41 3.27
CA LEU A 367 -6.22 -36.88 4.64
C LEU A 367 -7.35 -37.73 5.22
N SER A 368 -8.55 -37.65 4.63
CA SER A 368 -9.72 -38.47 4.98
C SER A 368 -10.21 -39.30 3.79
N GLY A 369 -9.42 -39.34 2.71
CA GLY A 369 -9.76 -40.01 1.46
C GLY A 369 -9.42 -41.51 1.46
N PRO A 370 -9.65 -42.20 0.33
CA PRO A 370 -9.40 -43.63 0.21
C PRO A 370 -7.94 -44.06 0.41
N LEU A 371 -7.00 -43.11 0.37
CA LEU A 371 -5.56 -43.33 0.58
C LEU A 371 -5.04 -42.68 1.87
N ALA A 372 -5.92 -42.35 2.82
CA ALA A 372 -5.55 -41.66 4.05
C ALA A 372 -4.52 -42.46 4.87
N ASP A 373 -4.71 -43.77 4.99
CA ASP A 373 -3.78 -44.65 5.72
C ASP A 373 -2.38 -44.68 5.05
N GLU A 374 -2.31 -44.68 3.72
CA GLU A 374 -1.05 -44.56 2.98
C GLU A 374 -0.41 -43.18 3.16
N ILE A 375 -1.20 -42.10 3.11
CA ILE A 375 -0.70 -40.74 3.32
C ILE A 375 -0.09 -40.60 4.71
N GLU A 376 -0.80 -41.05 5.75
CA GLU A 376 -0.30 -41.02 7.12
C GLU A 376 1.01 -41.81 7.25
N ARG A 377 1.04 -43.03 6.71
CA ARG A 377 2.19 -43.93 6.83
C ARG A 377 3.44 -43.48 6.07
N TYR A 378 3.29 -42.83 4.91
CA TYR A 378 4.42 -42.53 4.02
C TYR A 378 4.83 -41.06 4.02
N MET A 379 4.02 -40.17 4.61
CA MET A 379 4.31 -38.74 4.65
C MET A 379 4.65 -38.20 6.04
N ASP A 380 4.51 -38.97 7.11
CA ASP A 380 5.05 -38.57 8.41
C ASP A 380 6.60 -38.51 8.40
N THR A 381 7.16 -37.94 9.46
CA THR A 381 8.59 -37.96 9.75
C THR A 381 8.80 -38.38 11.19
N ASP A 382 10.07 -38.55 11.58
CA ASP A 382 10.47 -38.75 12.99
C ASP A 382 10.07 -37.59 13.93
N THR A 383 9.66 -36.45 13.36
CA THR A 383 9.50 -35.16 14.04
C THR A 383 8.16 -34.47 13.77
N ALA A 384 7.34 -34.99 12.85
CA ALA A 384 6.05 -34.41 12.48
C ALA A 384 5.12 -35.49 11.91
N THR A 385 3.82 -35.37 12.22
CA THR A 385 2.77 -36.16 11.56
C THR A 385 2.66 -35.82 10.07
N ALA A 386 2.00 -36.70 9.29
CA ALA A 386 1.76 -36.41 7.87
C ALA A 386 0.95 -35.12 7.69
N GLU A 387 -0.08 -34.91 8.51
CA GLU A 387 -0.89 -33.68 8.49
C GLU A 387 -0.03 -32.43 8.73
N GLU A 388 0.80 -32.42 9.77
CA GLU A 388 1.68 -31.28 10.11
C GLU A 388 2.67 -30.98 8.98
N ARG A 389 3.28 -32.03 8.42
CA ARG A 389 4.20 -31.89 7.28
C ARG A 389 3.48 -31.33 6.06
N ILE A 390 2.34 -31.90 5.67
CA ILE A 390 1.58 -31.45 4.49
C ILE A 390 1.16 -29.99 4.68
N ARG A 391 0.67 -29.61 5.87
CA ARG A 391 0.30 -28.23 6.18
C ARG A 391 1.49 -27.27 6.03
N LEU A 392 2.67 -27.65 6.51
CA LEU A 392 3.88 -26.83 6.37
C LEU A 392 4.29 -26.65 4.91
N PHE A 393 4.28 -27.72 4.12
CA PHE A 393 4.66 -27.64 2.71
C PHE A 393 3.59 -26.93 1.85
N ARG A 394 2.29 -27.04 2.20
CA ARG A 394 1.22 -26.24 1.60
C ARG A 394 1.44 -24.75 1.82
N LEU A 395 1.82 -24.35 3.04
CA LEU A 395 2.21 -22.97 3.31
C LEU A 395 3.42 -22.53 2.48
N ALA A 396 4.48 -23.33 2.46
CA ALA A 396 5.69 -23.02 1.68
C ALA A 396 5.39 -22.88 0.19
N TRP A 397 4.54 -23.76 -0.35
CA TRP A 397 4.09 -23.72 -1.74
C TRP A 397 3.24 -22.47 -2.02
N ASP A 398 2.28 -22.14 -1.16
CA ASP A 398 1.38 -21.01 -1.40
C ASP A 398 2.11 -19.66 -1.36
N VAL A 399 3.13 -19.51 -0.52
CA VAL A 399 3.91 -18.26 -0.45
C VAL A 399 5.03 -18.14 -1.48
N SER A 400 5.35 -19.21 -2.22
CA SER A 400 6.52 -19.21 -3.13
C SER A 400 6.27 -19.76 -4.54
N CYS A 401 5.30 -20.64 -4.74
CA CYS A 401 5.03 -21.32 -6.01
C CYS A 401 3.67 -20.96 -6.61
N SER A 402 2.66 -20.67 -5.78
CA SER A 402 1.31 -20.36 -6.26
C SER A 402 1.25 -19.02 -6.99
N ALA A 403 0.14 -18.76 -7.68
CA ALA A 403 -0.12 -17.45 -8.29
C ALA A 403 -0.05 -16.31 -7.27
N PHE A 404 -0.50 -16.56 -6.02
CA PHE A 404 -0.36 -15.62 -4.91
C PHE A 404 1.11 -15.37 -4.57
N GLY A 405 1.93 -16.40 -4.37
CA GLY A 405 3.38 -16.25 -4.10
C GLY A 405 4.13 -15.54 -5.25
N GLY A 406 3.76 -15.84 -6.49
CA GLY A 406 4.25 -15.16 -7.69
C GLY A 406 3.90 -13.66 -7.69
N ARG A 407 2.63 -13.31 -7.38
CA ARG A 407 2.20 -11.92 -7.24
C ARG A 407 2.93 -11.21 -6.10
N GLN A 408 3.10 -11.84 -4.94
CA GLN A 408 3.83 -11.25 -3.81
C GLN A 408 5.29 -10.93 -4.21
N THR A 409 5.95 -11.86 -4.90
CA THR A 409 7.31 -11.63 -5.42
C THR A 409 7.36 -10.47 -6.42
N LEU A 410 6.39 -10.37 -7.33
CA LEU A 410 6.32 -9.28 -8.29
C LEU A 410 6.01 -7.94 -7.61
N TYR A 411 5.09 -7.95 -6.66
CA TYR A 411 4.70 -6.80 -5.85
C TYR A 411 5.92 -6.22 -5.12
N GLU A 412 6.68 -7.04 -4.40
CA GLU A 412 7.85 -6.59 -3.64
C GLU A 412 9.00 -6.09 -4.52
N ARG A 413 9.09 -6.56 -5.77
CA ARG A 413 10.08 -6.06 -6.74
C ARG A 413 9.79 -4.65 -7.23
N TYR A 414 8.52 -4.30 -7.43
CA TYR A 414 8.15 -3.10 -8.20
C TYR A 414 7.24 -2.12 -7.49
N PHE A 415 6.61 -2.50 -6.37
CA PHE A 415 5.91 -1.55 -5.52
C PHE A 415 6.82 -0.38 -5.11
N GLY A 416 8.10 -0.69 -4.92
CA GLY A 416 9.18 0.23 -4.64
C GLY A 416 9.62 1.13 -5.82
N GLY A 417 9.02 1.02 -7.00
CA GLY A 417 9.66 1.48 -8.23
C GLY A 417 10.86 0.59 -8.60
N ASP A 418 11.35 0.75 -9.83
CA ASP A 418 12.37 -0.13 -10.39
C ASP A 418 13.76 0.04 -9.74
N SER A 419 14.59 -1.00 -9.86
CA SER A 419 15.92 -1.08 -9.22
C SER A 419 16.89 0.00 -9.72
N ALA A 420 16.95 0.23 -11.04
CA ALA A 420 17.89 1.16 -11.65
C ALA A 420 17.61 2.61 -11.20
N ARG A 421 16.33 2.97 -11.16
CA ARG A 421 15.89 4.26 -10.64
C ARG A 421 16.21 4.42 -9.15
N ASN A 422 15.92 3.42 -8.32
CA ASN A 422 16.23 3.51 -6.88
C ASN A 422 17.74 3.70 -6.64
N ALA A 423 18.59 3.08 -7.45
CA ALA A 423 20.04 3.31 -7.43
C ALA A 423 20.41 4.74 -7.87
N ALA A 424 19.79 5.25 -8.94
CA ALA A 424 20.02 6.62 -9.41
C ALA A 424 19.60 7.67 -8.37
N LEU A 425 18.45 7.49 -7.72
CA LEU A 425 17.99 8.37 -6.64
C LEU A 425 18.97 8.36 -5.46
N LEU A 426 19.43 7.17 -5.03
CA LEU A 426 20.38 7.06 -3.93
C LEU A 426 21.70 7.77 -4.25
N TYR A 427 22.20 7.62 -5.49
CA TYR A 427 23.40 8.32 -5.95
C TYR A 427 23.25 9.85 -5.90
N GLN A 428 22.07 10.37 -6.24
CA GLN A 428 21.79 11.81 -6.27
C GLN A 428 21.74 12.44 -4.87
N ILE A 429 21.14 11.75 -3.89
CA ILE A 429 20.91 12.30 -2.55
C ILE A 429 22.05 12.02 -1.55
N TYR A 430 23.01 11.16 -1.90
CA TYR A 430 24.11 10.81 -1.01
C TYR A 430 25.13 11.94 -0.92
N ASP A 431 25.41 12.41 0.30
CA ASP A 431 26.46 13.39 0.55
C ASP A 431 27.85 12.75 0.33
N ARG A 432 28.56 13.24 -0.68
CA ARG A 432 29.86 12.73 -1.11
C ARG A 432 31.00 13.57 -0.55
N ASP A 433 30.71 14.72 0.06
CA ASP A 433 31.74 15.67 0.46
C ASP A 433 32.64 15.13 1.58
N PRO A 434 32.14 14.39 2.60
CA PRO A 434 33.01 13.75 3.58
C PRO A 434 34.00 12.76 2.96
N ALA A 435 33.56 11.95 1.99
CA ALA A 435 34.42 11.00 1.29
C ALA A 435 35.44 11.70 0.39
N ARG A 436 35.02 12.77 -0.31
CA ARG A 436 35.93 13.62 -1.10
C ARG A 436 37.01 14.25 -0.22
N LYS A 437 36.62 14.76 0.96
CA LYS A 437 37.55 15.34 1.92
C LYS A 437 38.56 14.31 2.42
N LEU A 438 38.12 13.09 2.74
CA LEU A 438 39.03 12.00 3.13
C LEU A 438 40.04 11.67 2.02
N VAL A 439 39.59 11.62 0.76
CA VAL A 439 40.48 11.39 -0.39
C VAL A 439 41.48 12.55 -0.53
N GLN A 440 41.03 13.80 -0.39
CA GLN A 440 41.90 14.97 -0.45
C GLN A 440 42.92 14.97 0.69
N GLU A 441 42.51 14.62 1.91
CA GLU A 441 43.40 14.48 3.07
C GLU A 441 44.45 13.40 2.81
N PHE A 442 44.06 12.21 2.35
CA PHE A 442 44.99 11.14 2.00
C PHE A 442 46.00 11.55 0.93
N LEU A 443 45.55 12.24 -0.12
CA LEU A 443 46.41 12.75 -1.19
C LEU A 443 47.39 13.85 -0.73
N SER A 444 47.18 14.42 0.46
CA SER A 444 48.03 15.45 1.05
C SER A 444 49.05 14.93 2.07
N TRP A 445 49.11 13.61 2.29
CA TRP A 445 50.09 13.00 3.18
C TRP A 445 51.48 12.98 2.50
N GLU A 446 52.49 13.55 3.16
CA GLU A 446 53.89 13.51 2.73
C GLU A 446 54.59 12.21 3.14
#